data_AF-A0A4R6BWJ5-F1
#
_entry.id   AF-A0A4R6BWJ5-F1
#
_cell.length_a   1.000
_cell.length_b   1.000
_cell.length_c   1.000
_cell.angle_alpha   90.00
_cell.angle_beta   90.00
_cell.angle_gamma   90.00
#
_symmetry.space_group_name_H-M   'P 1'
#
loop_
_entity.id
_entity.type
_entity.pdbx_description
1 polymer ?
#
loop_
_entity_poly.entity_id
_entity_poly.type
_entity_poly.pdbx_seq_one_letter_code
_entity_poly.pdbx_strand_id
1 'polypeptide(L)'
;MELERIYPMMDEKTAVDIDGNFQKIEGVTGQLTNEVKNHQISLNTLSSNVSDVKKTIANRGKEIIASEVVQSWLAKNEFKPKEAVATYADLPAVAEQKEIRGVLDTNQIYWYDNGKWTLQSRVDLNGLSNRSLVQTSNITFNIPSQYPTLQAAIDDLSTRAFKQGTTITLMIDAGHIVTTPLRLVNGDYSHFRIASKDAVVFVNLPSGVNFIFGNNAKMPVLSTVFDMQNTGANGYNIEDSCVAKVDSRCGVINAGVTCLYVRSSMLRAAYSVWSGGNDRTAWVTRGSIVSIPEANFNDCKGGLYAVYVSRSSNADLSNSTIDNSKATACALRVLRSRCTFISGSTQNSISDGIVATQASSIGCDNANVSGCANNGVSSMSGSSVDFGSGTANNCGGNGIYASGVSSIHADSATATGCNRNVAAIYGAVINFAGGKVADAKDKNLAVYSGGTIYATNVTNKGATVKTTDINVTSFNRLSTYGLIHNANGGYKTATGVATDTTATSGDRNVSHTLGVVPTYVSAQLYGANNTGTSVQITGVTSTSFTVRLLDGAGKPMPNTPFTVMYKVETN
;
A
#
# COMPACT_ATOMS: atom_id res chain seq x y z
N MET A 1 -47.94 -2.14 4.49
CA MET A 1 -48.31 -1.01 5.37
C MET A 1 -49.67 -0.37 5.05
N GLU A 2 -50.40 -0.76 3.98
CA GLU A 2 -51.77 -0.26 3.75
C GLU A 2 -52.92 -1.24 4.11
N LEU A 3 -52.62 -2.51 4.41
CA LEU A 3 -53.65 -3.52 4.74
C LEU A 3 -54.30 -3.33 6.12
N GLU A 4 -53.62 -2.70 7.08
CA GLU A 4 -54.15 -2.50 8.44
C GLU A 4 -55.29 -1.46 8.52
N ARG A 5 -55.54 -0.69 7.46
CA ARG A 5 -56.62 0.33 7.45
C ARG A 5 -57.99 -0.19 7.00
N ILE A 6 -58.08 -1.38 6.39
CA ILE A 6 -59.33 -1.89 5.80
C ILE A 6 -60.03 -2.92 6.70
N TYR A 7 -59.29 -3.58 7.59
CA TYR A 7 -59.80 -4.64 8.47
C TYR A 7 -61.00 -4.27 9.37
N PRO A 8 -61.19 -3.03 9.86
CA PRO A 8 -62.34 -2.70 10.70
C PRO A 8 -63.70 -2.58 9.97
N MET A 9 -63.71 -2.61 8.63
CA MET A 9 -64.94 -2.40 7.84
C MET A 9 -65.46 -3.67 7.13
N MET A 10 -64.78 -4.81 7.30
CA MET A 10 -65.23 -6.09 6.76
C MET A 10 -66.02 -6.86 7.82
N ASP A 11 -67.15 -7.44 7.44
CA ASP A 11 -67.85 -8.36 8.34
C ASP A 11 -66.96 -9.59 8.62
N GLU A 12 -67.16 -10.20 9.79
CA GLU A 12 -66.33 -11.29 10.30
C GLU A 12 -66.28 -12.48 9.32
N LYS A 13 -67.31 -12.65 8.49
CA LYS A 13 -67.40 -13.71 7.48
C LYS A 13 -66.46 -13.45 6.30
N THR A 14 -66.36 -12.20 5.86
CA THR A 14 -65.50 -11.80 4.73
C THR A 14 -64.02 -11.88 5.11
N ALA A 15 -63.66 -11.58 6.37
CA ALA A 15 -62.29 -11.71 6.86
C ALA A 15 -61.81 -13.18 6.91
N VAL A 16 -62.67 -14.11 7.35
CA VAL A 16 -62.37 -15.56 7.41
C VAL A 16 -62.15 -16.14 6.01
N ASP A 17 -62.93 -15.72 5.01
CA ASP A 17 -62.77 -16.18 3.63
C ASP A 17 -61.46 -15.67 2.99
N ILE A 18 -60.99 -14.48 3.36
CA ILE A 18 -59.72 -13.92 2.86
C ILE A 18 -58.53 -14.71 3.42
N ASP A 19 -58.48 -14.94 4.73
CA ASP A 19 -57.39 -15.70 5.37
C ASP A 19 -57.32 -17.15 4.86
N GLY A 20 -58.49 -17.78 4.67
CA GLY A 20 -58.56 -19.12 4.08
C GLY A 20 -58.05 -19.18 2.64
N ASN A 21 -58.24 -18.12 1.86
CA ASN A 21 -57.72 -18.02 0.50
C ASN A 21 -56.21 -17.71 0.48
N PHE A 22 -55.69 -16.89 1.40
CA PHE A 22 -54.25 -16.64 1.51
C PHE A 22 -53.48 -17.91 1.89
N GLN A 23 -53.97 -18.70 2.86
CA GLN A 23 -53.34 -19.97 3.22
C GLN A 23 -53.31 -20.96 2.05
N LYS A 24 -54.36 -20.99 1.22
CA LYS A 24 -54.39 -21.79 -0.02
C LYS A 24 -53.34 -21.29 -1.03
N ILE A 25 -53.20 -19.97 -1.21
CA ILE A 25 -52.20 -19.39 -2.12
C ILE A 25 -50.78 -19.69 -1.65
N GLU A 26 -50.50 -19.58 -0.34
CA GLU A 26 -49.19 -19.95 0.22
C GLU A 26 -48.87 -21.44 0.02
N GLY A 27 -49.86 -22.32 0.25
CA GLY A 27 -49.73 -23.76 -0.01
C GLY A 27 -49.41 -24.07 -1.48
N VAL A 28 -50.12 -23.44 -2.42
CA VAL A 28 -49.88 -23.59 -3.87
C VAL A 28 -48.50 -23.04 -4.26
N THR A 29 -48.09 -21.91 -3.68
CA THR A 29 -46.77 -21.29 -3.96
C THR A 29 -45.63 -22.18 -3.47
N GLY A 30 -45.79 -22.80 -2.30
CA GLY A 30 -44.83 -23.77 -1.77
C GLY A 30 -44.70 -25.01 -2.64
N GLN A 31 -45.83 -25.56 -3.12
CA GLN A 31 -45.85 -26.69 -4.05
C GLN A 31 -45.15 -26.34 -5.37
N LEU A 32 -45.50 -25.20 -5.98
CA LEU A 32 -44.90 -24.75 -7.23
C LEU A 32 -43.38 -24.54 -7.11
N THR A 33 -42.93 -23.99 -5.98
CA THR A 33 -41.50 -23.81 -5.69
C THR A 33 -40.76 -25.14 -5.63
N ASN A 34 -41.36 -26.16 -5.03
CA ASN A 34 -40.78 -27.50 -4.96
C ASN A 34 -40.76 -28.18 -6.34
N GLU A 35 -41.82 -28.03 -7.14
CA GLU A 35 -41.85 -28.53 -8.52
C GLU A 35 -40.78 -27.88 -9.40
N VAL A 36 -40.59 -26.56 -9.30
CA VAL A 36 -39.52 -25.85 -10.03
C VAL A 36 -38.13 -26.36 -9.61
N LYS A 37 -37.89 -26.58 -8.31
CA LYS A 37 -36.63 -27.18 -7.84
C LYS A 37 -36.42 -28.59 -8.39
N ASN A 38 -37.46 -29.42 -8.41
CA ASN A 38 -37.38 -30.78 -8.95
C ASN A 38 -37.14 -30.79 -10.46
N HIS A 39 -37.75 -29.87 -11.21
CA HIS A 39 -37.47 -29.68 -12.63
C HIS A 39 -36.03 -29.21 -12.87
N GLN A 40 -35.50 -28.30 -12.05
CA GLN A 40 -34.11 -27.86 -12.16
C GLN A 40 -33.12 -29.01 -11.90
N ILE A 41 -33.38 -29.85 -10.89
CA ILE A 41 -32.58 -31.05 -10.61
C ILE A 41 -32.64 -32.01 -11.80
N SER A 42 -33.83 -32.24 -12.36
CA SER A 42 -34.02 -33.11 -13.53
C SER A 42 -33.29 -32.59 -14.77
N LEU A 43 -33.32 -31.27 -15.01
CA LEU A 43 -32.58 -30.59 -16.07
C LEU A 43 -31.06 -30.74 -15.89
N ASN A 44 -30.56 -30.58 -14.66
CA ASN A 44 -29.14 -30.75 -14.37
C ASN A 44 -28.68 -32.20 -14.61
N THR A 45 -29.47 -33.18 -14.16
CA THR A 45 -29.22 -34.61 -14.41
C THR A 45 -29.25 -34.93 -15.91
N LEU A 46 -30.22 -34.42 -16.65
CA LEU A 46 -30.31 -34.60 -18.10
C LEU A 46 -29.09 -33.99 -18.81
N SER A 47 -28.67 -32.80 -18.40
CA SER A 47 -27.47 -32.13 -18.93
C SER A 47 -26.20 -32.95 -18.67
N SER A 48 -26.07 -33.55 -17.48
CA SER A 48 -24.97 -34.46 -17.14
C SER A 48 -24.99 -35.71 -18.02
N ASN A 49 -26.14 -36.39 -18.14
CA ASN A 49 -26.28 -37.59 -18.97
C ASN A 49 -25.95 -37.31 -20.44
N VAL A 50 -26.40 -36.17 -20.97
CA VAL A 50 -26.06 -35.72 -22.33
C VAL A 50 -24.55 -35.50 -22.47
N SER A 51 -23.88 -34.96 -21.46
CA SER A 51 -22.42 -34.79 -21.44
C SER A 51 -21.70 -36.14 -21.46
N ASP A 52 -22.15 -37.11 -20.67
CA ASP A 52 -21.54 -38.44 -20.57
C ASP A 52 -21.72 -39.26 -21.86
N VAL A 53 -22.91 -39.20 -22.47
CA VAL A 53 -23.16 -39.79 -23.79
C VAL A 53 -22.23 -39.17 -24.84
N LYS A 54 -22.08 -37.84 -24.83
CA LYS A 54 -21.17 -37.14 -25.74
C LYS A 54 -19.71 -37.55 -25.54
N LYS A 55 -19.26 -37.66 -24.29
CA LYS A 55 -17.90 -38.12 -23.95
C LYS A 55 -17.67 -39.56 -24.43
N THR A 56 -18.67 -40.41 -24.28
CA THR A 56 -18.64 -41.79 -24.77
C THR A 56 -18.52 -41.83 -26.30
N ILE A 57 -19.32 -41.03 -27.02
CA ILE A 57 -19.26 -40.94 -28.49
C ILE A 57 -17.94 -40.35 -28.96
N ALA A 58 -17.38 -39.33 -28.30
CA ALA A 58 -16.10 -38.74 -28.70
C ALA A 58 -14.93 -39.73 -28.50
N ASN A 59 -14.90 -40.41 -27.35
CA ASN A 59 -13.81 -41.32 -27.02
C ASN A 59 -13.90 -42.65 -27.78
N ARG A 60 -15.12 -43.15 -27.97
CA ARG A 60 -15.37 -44.49 -28.51
C ARG A 60 -16.09 -44.48 -29.85
N GLY A 61 -16.37 -43.33 -30.46
CA GLY A 61 -17.14 -43.25 -31.70
C GLY A 61 -16.52 -44.07 -32.83
N LYS A 62 -15.19 -44.03 -32.96
CA LYS A 62 -14.45 -44.90 -33.89
C LYS A 62 -14.59 -46.38 -33.53
N GLU A 63 -14.52 -46.73 -32.25
CA GLU A 63 -14.71 -48.10 -31.76
C GLU A 63 -16.15 -48.59 -31.93
N ILE A 64 -17.16 -47.73 -31.75
CA ILE A 64 -18.59 -48.02 -31.89
C ILE A 64 -18.91 -48.23 -33.37
N ILE A 65 -18.42 -47.36 -34.25
CA ILE A 65 -18.56 -47.54 -35.71
C ILE A 65 -17.82 -48.80 -36.14
N ALA A 66 -16.63 -49.06 -35.61
CA ALA A 66 -15.87 -50.28 -35.87
C ALA A 66 -16.41 -51.51 -35.12
N SER A 67 -17.44 -51.36 -34.28
CA SER A 67 -17.97 -52.48 -33.50
C SER A 67 -18.62 -53.49 -34.43
N GLU A 68 -18.44 -54.77 -34.12
CA GLU A 68 -18.98 -55.88 -34.91
C GLU A 68 -20.50 -55.77 -35.10
N VAL A 69 -21.23 -55.23 -34.11
CA VAL A 69 -22.67 -54.99 -34.19
C VAL A 69 -23.02 -53.95 -35.25
N VAL A 70 -22.33 -52.81 -35.26
CA VAL A 70 -22.58 -51.73 -36.23
C VAL A 70 -22.13 -52.16 -37.63
N GLN A 71 -20.98 -52.82 -37.74
CA GLN A 71 -20.50 -53.36 -39.01
C GLN A 71 -21.45 -54.44 -39.57
N SER A 72 -21.96 -55.32 -38.72
CA SER A 72 -22.97 -56.33 -39.11
C SER A 72 -24.28 -55.70 -39.53
N TRP A 73 -24.73 -54.63 -38.86
CA TRP A 73 -25.94 -53.91 -39.26
C TRP A 73 -25.74 -53.18 -40.60
N LEU A 74 -24.60 -52.51 -40.79
CA LEU A 74 -24.25 -51.86 -42.06
C LEU A 74 -24.18 -52.89 -43.19
N ALA A 75 -23.51 -54.03 -42.98
CA ALA A 75 -23.41 -55.12 -43.95
C ALA A 75 -24.77 -55.73 -44.28
N LYS A 76 -25.60 -56.03 -43.26
CA LYS A 76 -26.96 -56.59 -43.43
C LYS A 76 -27.88 -55.66 -44.23
N ASN A 77 -27.68 -54.35 -44.10
CA ASN A 77 -28.45 -53.35 -44.83
C ASN A 77 -27.74 -52.83 -46.08
N GLU A 78 -26.56 -53.37 -46.41
CA GLU A 78 -25.72 -53.01 -47.56
C GLU A 78 -25.24 -51.55 -47.58
N PHE A 79 -25.17 -50.87 -46.43
CA PHE A 79 -24.61 -49.52 -46.35
C PHE A 79 -23.10 -49.53 -46.47
N LYS A 80 -22.56 -48.58 -47.24
CA LYS A 80 -21.13 -48.49 -47.55
C LYS A 80 -20.61 -47.10 -47.17
N PRO A 81 -20.21 -46.86 -45.91
CA PRO A 81 -19.63 -45.59 -45.51
C PRO A 81 -18.34 -45.32 -46.29
N LYS A 82 -18.20 -44.10 -46.82
CA LYS A 82 -16.97 -43.59 -47.45
C LYS A 82 -16.56 -42.28 -46.79
N GLU A 83 -15.34 -41.83 -47.08
CA GLU A 83 -14.82 -40.56 -46.60
C GLU A 83 -15.74 -39.39 -46.98
N ALA A 84 -15.85 -38.44 -46.06
CA ALA A 84 -16.63 -37.22 -46.24
C ALA A 84 -16.04 -36.35 -47.37
N VAL A 85 -16.91 -35.59 -48.03
CA VAL A 85 -16.53 -34.62 -49.08
C VAL A 85 -16.75 -33.19 -48.60
N ALA A 86 -16.03 -32.24 -49.18
CA ALA A 86 -16.07 -30.85 -48.71
C ALA A 86 -17.44 -30.20 -48.97
N THR A 87 -17.97 -30.35 -50.19
CA THR A 87 -19.24 -29.74 -50.62
C THR A 87 -20.18 -30.75 -51.26
N TYR A 88 -21.47 -30.42 -51.39
CA TYR A 88 -22.44 -31.29 -52.07
C TYR A 88 -22.05 -31.58 -53.53
N ALA A 89 -21.39 -30.62 -54.20
CA ALA A 89 -20.92 -30.77 -55.58
C ALA A 89 -19.77 -31.77 -55.72
N ASP A 90 -19.05 -32.07 -54.63
CA ASP A 90 -17.97 -33.05 -54.61
C ASP A 90 -18.47 -34.50 -54.46
N LEU A 91 -19.78 -34.70 -54.28
CA LEU A 91 -20.37 -36.03 -54.32
C LEU A 91 -20.30 -36.57 -55.77
N PRO A 92 -19.79 -37.80 -55.97
CA PRO A 92 -19.66 -38.35 -57.32
C PRO A 92 -21.02 -38.53 -57.98
N ALA A 93 -21.13 -38.19 -59.27
CA ALA A 93 -22.37 -38.31 -60.04
C ALA A 93 -22.89 -39.76 -60.11
N VAL A 94 -21.97 -40.73 -60.07
CA VAL A 94 -22.24 -42.17 -59.98
C VAL A 94 -21.51 -42.71 -58.76
N ALA A 95 -22.25 -43.36 -57.85
CA ALA A 95 -21.71 -43.97 -56.64
C ALA A 95 -22.27 -45.37 -56.47
N GLU A 96 -21.75 -46.14 -55.50
CA GLU A 96 -22.30 -47.46 -55.21
C GLU A 96 -23.69 -47.34 -54.56
N GLN A 97 -24.61 -48.25 -54.88
CA GLN A 97 -25.91 -48.33 -54.21
C GLN A 97 -25.68 -48.41 -52.69
N LYS A 98 -26.35 -47.52 -51.94
CA LYS A 98 -26.26 -47.31 -50.48
C LYS A 98 -24.89 -46.85 -49.96
N GLU A 99 -24.09 -46.20 -50.80
CA GLU A 99 -22.92 -45.45 -50.36
C GLU A 99 -23.33 -44.29 -49.44
N ILE A 100 -22.67 -44.12 -48.29
CA ILE A 100 -22.94 -43.04 -47.33
C ILE A 100 -21.74 -42.09 -47.28
N ARG A 101 -22.00 -40.79 -47.40
CA ARG A 101 -20.98 -39.74 -47.23
C ARG A 101 -21.51 -38.58 -46.39
N GLY A 102 -20.64 -38.02 -45.56
CA GLY A 102 -20.84 -36.70 -44.98
C GLY A 102 -20.45 -35.61 -45.97
N VAL A 103 -21.20 -34.51 -45.98
CA VAL A 103 -20.87 -33.29 -46.72
C VAL A 103 -20.57 -32.20 -45.68
N LEU A 104 -19.33 -31.70 -45.67
CA LEU A 104 -18.81 -30.89 -44.58
C LEU A 104 -19.39 -29.46 -44.52
N ASP A 105 -19.62 -28.82 -45.68
CA ASP A 105 -20.10 -27.42 -45.75
C ASP A 105 -21.56 -27.25 -45.30
N THR A 106 -22.44 -28.14 -45.75
CA THR A 106 -23.86 -28.19 -45.43
C THR A 106 -24.13 -29.00 -44.18
N ASN A 107 -23.12 -29.76 -43.76
CA ASN A 107 -23.15 -30.49 -42.51
C ASN A 107 -24.32 -31.49 -42.48
N GLN A 108 -24.34 -32.34 -43.50
CA GLN A 108 -25.43 -33.27 -43.81
C GLN A 108 -24.86 -34.63 -44.20
N ILE A 109 -25.60 -35.69 -43.91
CA ILE A 109 -25.27 -37.05 -44.36
C ILE A 109 -26.18 -37.41 -45.52
N TYR A 110 -25.57 -37.82 -46.62
CA TYR A 110 -26.27 -38.30 -47.81
C TYR A 110 -25.99 -39.78 -48.01
N TRP A 111 -26.95 -40.46 -48.61
CA TRP A 111 -26.77 -41.80 -49.14
C TRP A 111 -27.10 -41.86 -50.63
N TYR A 112 -26.47 -42.75 -51.38
CA TYR A 112 -26.76 -42.92 -52.80
C TYR A 112 -27.80 -44.02 -53.01
N ASP A 113 -28.93 -43.69 -53.62
CA ASP A 113 -30.01 -44.64 -53.86
C ASP A 113 -30.67 -44.36 -55.22
N ASN A 114 -30.81 -45.40 -56.06
CA ASN A 114 -31.50 -45.33 -57.36
C ASN A 114 -30.99 -44.19 -58.26
N GLY A 115 -29.67 -44.03 -58.34
CA GLY A 115 -29.01 -43.05 -59.20
C GLY A 115 -28.94 -41.62 -58.65
N LYS A 116 -29.34 -41.38 -57.38
CA LYS A 116 -29.33 -40.04 -56.78
C LYS A 116 -28.86 -40.03 -55.32
N TRP A 117 -28.20 -38.95 -54.94
CA TRP A 117 -27.88 -38.66 -53.54
C TRP A 117 -29.12 -38.16 -52.81
N THR A 118 -29.59 -38.92 -51.82
CA THR A 118 -30.74 -38.56 -50.99
C THR A 118 -30.25 -38.16 -49.59
N LEU A 119 -30.80 -37.06 -49.06
CA LEU A 119 -30.49 -36.58 -47.72
C LEU A 119 -31.02 -37.57 -46.68
N GLN A 120 -30.13 -38.16 -45.88
CA GLN A 120 -30.50 -39.13 -44.84
C GLN A 120 -30.81 -38.43 -43.51
N SER A 121 -29.96 -37.47 -43.10
CA SER A 121 -30.23 -36.68 -41.90
C SER A 121 -29.48 -35.34 -41.91
N ARG A 122 -30.08 -34.34 -41.25
CA ARG A 122 -29.41 -33.09 -40.87
C ARG A 122 -28.68 -33.31 -39.54
N VAL A 123 -27.48 -33.89 -39.60
CA VAL A 123 -26.63 -33.98 -38.41
C VAL A 123 -25.88 -32.67 -38.29
N ASP A 124 -26.22 -31.84 -37.30
CA ASP A 124 -25.46 -30.60 -37.07
C ASP A 124 -24.06 -30.90 -36.48
N LEU A 125 -23.08 -31.28 -37.31
CA LEU A 125 -21.64 -31.33 -37.00
C LEU A 125 -20.97 -29.95 -36.76
N ASN A 126 -21.59 -28.81 -37.08
CA ASN A 126 -21.11 -27.49 -36.63
C ASN A 126 -21.22 -27.38 -35.10
N GLY A 127 -22.14 -28.14 -34.49
CA GLY A 127 -22.18 -28.34 -33.04
C GLY A 127 -20.98 -29.09 -32.46
N LEU A 128 -20.19 -29.81 -33.28
CA LEU A 128 -18.95 -30.49 -32.87
C LEU A 128 -17.71 -29.62 -33.07
N SER A 129 -17.70 -28.73 -34.07
CA SER A 129 -16.62 -27.74 -34.23
C SER A 129 -16.76 -26.55 -33.27
N ASN A 130 -17.99 -26.22 -32.84
CA ASN A 130 -18.25 -25.15 -31.85
C ASN A 130 -18.25 -25.60 -30.39
N ARG A 131 -18.15 -26.90 -30.09
CA ARG A 131 -18.01 -27.38 -28.70
C ARG A 131 -16.54 -27.53 -28.35
N SER A 132 -15.94 -26.39 -28.00
CA SER A 132 -14.72 -26.23 -27.21
C SER A 132 -14.41 -27.51 -26.43
N LEU A 133 -13.44 -28.29 -26.92
CA LEU A 133 -12.68 -29.18 -26.06
C LEU A 133 -12.29 -28.32 -24.86
N VAL A 134 -12.83 -28.63 -23.68
CA VAL A 134 -12.50 -27.92 -22.45
C VAL A 134 -10.98 -27.93 -22.33
N GLN A 135 -10.34 -26.83 -22.72
CA GLN A 135 -8.89 -26.73 -22.76
C GLN A 135 -8.43 -26.78 -21.30
N THR A 136 -7.67 -27.82 -20.98
CA THR A 136 -7.23 -28.11 -19.60
C THR A 136 -5.85 -27.55 -19.31
N SER A 137 -5.19 -26.96 -20.30
CA SER A 137 -3.85 -26.37 -20.19
C SER A 137 -3.92 -24.85 -20.23
N ASN A 138 -2.86 -24.19 -19.73
CA ASN A 138 -2.67 -22.76 -19.94
C ASN A 138 -2.61 -22.45 -21.44
N ILE A 139 -3.25 -21.36 -21.85
CA ILE A 139 -3.39 -20.97 -23.25
C ILE A 139 -2.70 -19.62 -23.44
N THR A 140 -2.07 -19.42 -24.59
CA THR A 140 -1.42 -18.16 -24.95
C THR A 140 -2.03 -17.59 -26.22
N PHE A 141 -2.34 -16.29 -26.20
CA PHE A 141 -2.80 -15.53 -27.36
C PHE A 141 -1.88 -14.33 -27.59
N ASN A 142 -1.42 -14.15 -28.81
CA ASN A 142 -0.45 -13.12 -29.19
C ASN A 142 -1.13 -11.80 -29.60
N ILE A 143 -0.55 -10.68 -29.18
CA ILE A 143 -1.00 -9.31 -29.50
C ILE A 143 0.14 -8.59 -30.26
N PRO A 144 -0.04 -8.15 -31.52
CA PRO A 144 -1.29 -8.05 -32.23
C PRO A 144 -1.63 -9.27 -33.12
N SER A 145 -0.76 -10.28 -33.21
CA SER A 145 -0.86 -11.31 -34.26
C SER A 145 -2.17 -12.12 -34.26
N GLN A 146 -2.80 -12.31 -33.09
CA GLN A 146 -4.08 -13.04 -32.97
C GLN A 146 -5.23 -12.13 -32.56
N TYR A 147 -4.96 -11.08 -31.79
CA TYR A 147 -5.92 -10.04 -31.47
C TYR A 147 -5.28 -8.67 -31.66
N PRO A 148 -5.96 -7.70 -32.29
CA PRO A 148 -5.35 -6.41 -32.61
C PRO A 148 -4.98 -5.59 -31.36
N THR A 149 -5.65 -5.80 -30.22
CA THR A 149 -5.42 -5.08 -28.97
C THR A 149 -5.65 -5.96 -27.75
N LEU A 150 -5.12 -5.56 -26.59
CA LEU A 150 -5.42 -6.20 -25.30
C LEU A 150 -6.92 -6.18 -24.97
N GLN A 151 -7.62 -5.07 -25.28
CA GLN A 151 -9.06 -4.94 -25.06
C GLN A 151 -9.84 -5.96 -25.90
N ALA A 152 -9.54 -6.07 -27.20
CA ALA A 152 -10.21 -7.01 -28.10
C ALA A 152 -10.02 -8.46 -27.65
N ALA A 153 -8.82 -8.80 -27.15
CA ALA A 153 -8.56 -10.13 -26.60
C ALA A 153 -9.40 -10.40 -25.34
N ILE A 154 -9.47 -9.46 -24.40
CA ILE A 154 -10.27 -9.64 -23.18
C ILE A 154 -11.77 -9.69 -23.48
N ASP A 155 -12.28 -8.82 -24.35
CA ASP A 155 -13.70 -8.77 -24.70
C ASP A 155 -14.17 -10.09 -25.32
N ASP A 156 -13.40 -10.69 -26.23
CA ASP A 156 -13.73 -11.99 -26.82
C ASP A 156 -13.54 -13.12 -25.79
N LEU A 157 -12.34 -13.23 -25.21
CA LEU A 157 -11.98 -14.38 -24.38
C LEU A 157 -12.78 -14.42 -23.08
N SER A 158 -13.14 -13.29 -22.46
CA SER A 158 -13.90 -13.28 -21.19
C SER A 158 -15.32 -13.85 -21.32
N THR A 159 -15.86 -13.95 -22.54
CA THR A 159 -17.17 -14.56 -22.79
C THR A 159 -17.11 -16.09 -22.93
N ARG A 160 -15.92 -16.66 -23.04
CA ARG A 160 -15.71 -18.09 -23.29
C ARG A 160 -15.62 -18.87 -21.98
N ALA A 161 -16.17 -20.07 -21.97
CA ALA A 161 -16.05 -20.98 -20.82
C ALA A 161 -14.67 -21.66 -20.83
N PHE A 162 -13.87 -21.41 -19.80
CA PHE A 162 -12.61 -22.13 -19.53
C PHE A 162 -12.75 -23.02 -18.30
N LYS A 163 -11.92 -24.07 -18.23
CA LYS A 163 -11.83 -24.88 -17.01
C LYS A 163 -11.30 -24.00 -15.88
N GLN A 164 -11.88 -24.15 -14.68
CA GLN A 164 -11.37 -23.50 -13.48
C GLN A 164 -9.87 -23.77 -13.30
N GLY A 165 -9.09 -22.72 -13.03
CA GLY A 165 -7.64 -22.77 -12.87
C GLY A 165 -6.83 -22.56 -14.16
N THR A 166 -7.49 -22.46 -15.31
CA THR A 166 -6.81 -22.14 -16.57
C THR A 166 -6.29 -20.70 -16.53
N THR A 167 -5.00 -20.51 -16.82
CA THR A 167 -4.44 -19.16 -17.04
C THR A 167 -4.42 -18.85 -18.53
N ILE A 168 -4.96 -17.69 -18.89
CA ILE A 168 -4.92 -17.14 -20.25
C ILE A 168 -3.81 -16.10 -20.32
N THR A 169 -2.74 -16.41 -21.04
CA THR A 169 -1.64 -15.47 -21.24
C THR A 169 -1.88 -14.64 -22.50
N LEU A 170 -2.02 -13.34 -22.33
CA LEU A 170 -2.01 -12.36 -23.41
C LEU A 170 -0.55 -11.95 -23.62
N MET A 171 0.08 -12.51 -24.64
CA MET A 171 1.50 -12.34 -24.96
C MET A 171 1.67 -11.20 -25.97
N ILE A 172 2.28 -10.10 -25.57
CA ILE A 172 2.61 -9.00 -26.48
C ILE A 172 3.79 -9.41 -27.36
N ASP A 173 3.60 -9.28 -28.67
CA ASP A 173 4.60 -9.58 -29.69
C ASP A 173 5.77 -8.60 -29.62
N ALA A 174 6.96 -9.09 -29.98
CA ALA A 174 8.17 -8.29 -29.95
C ALA A 174 8.04 -7.04 -30.85
N GLY A 175 8.45 -5.89 -30.34
CA GLY A 175 8.40 -4.59 -31.01
C GLY A 175 7.00 -3.96 -31.07
N HIS A 176 5.96 -4.59 -30.54
CA HIS A 176 4.62 -4.00 -30.55
C HIS A 176 4.51 -2.83 -29.57
N ILE A 177 4.08 -1.67 -30.07
CA ILE A 177 3.74 -0.50 -29.26
C ILE A 177 2.24 -0.55 -28.95
N VAL A 178 1.88 -0.52 -27.67
CA VAL A 178 0.48 -0.53 -27.26
C VAL A 178 -0.12 0.87 -27.41
N THR A 179 -1.11 0.99 -28.28
CA THR A 179 -1.76 2.29 -28.61
C THR A 179 -3.21 2.37 -28.16
N THR A 180 -3.74 1.33 -27.51
CA THR A 180 -5.13 1.26 -27.05
C THR A 180 -5.16 0.96 -25.55
N PRO A 181 -5.92 1.72 -24.75
CA PRO A 181 -6.02 1.47 -23.31
C PRO A 181 -6.79 0.16 -23.04
N LEU A 182 -6.59 -0.40 -21.85
CA LEU A 182 -7.35 -1.53 -21.35
C LEU A 182 -8.31 -1.08 -20.24
N ARG A 183 -9.61 -1.33 -20.43
CA ARG A 183 -10.67 -0.95 -19.51
C ARG A 183 -11.43 -2.18 -19.02
N LEU A 184 -11.42 -2.39 -17.71
CA LEU A 184 -12.00 -3.54 -17.02
C LEU A 184 -13.01 -3.05 -15.98
N VAL A 185 -14.27 -3.46 -16.10
CA VAL A 185 -15.36 -2.96 -15.25
C VAL A 185 -16.28 -4.10 -14.85
N ASN A 186 -16.58 -4.25 -13.55
CA ASN A 186 -17.55 -5.22 -13.02
C ASN A 186 -17.28 -6.68 -13.44
N GLY A 187 -16.01 -7.12 -13.45
CA GLY A 187 -15.64 -8.44 -13.95
C GLY A 187 -14.52 -9.13 -13.17
N ASP A 188 -14.43 -10.45 -13.32
CA ASP A 188 -13.32 -11.26 -12.81
C ASP A 188 -12.36 -11.61 -13.94
N TYR A 189 -11.28 -10.83 -14.06
CA TYR A 189 -10.22 -11.01 -15.03
C TYR A 189 -8.96 -11.62 -14.40
N SER A 190 -9.05 -12.18 -13.18
CA SER A 190 -7.90 -12.71 -12.44
C SER A 190 -7.23 -13.93 -13.09
N HIS A 191 -7.91 -14.58 -14.04
CA HIS A 191 -7.39 -15.69 -14.83
C HIS A 191 -6.58 -15.25 -16.06
N PHE A 192 -6.58 -13.95 -16.38
CA PHE A 192 -5.74 -13.38 -17.42
C PHE A 192 -4.36 -12.97 -16.86
N ARG A 193 -3.33 -13.16 -17.68
CA ARG A 193 -1.96 -12.72 -17.43
C ARG A 193 -1.47 -11.93 -18.63
N ILE A 194 -1.04 -10.69 -18.43
CA ILE A 194 -0.49 -9.84 -19.50
C ILE A 194 1.04 -9.95 -19.43
N ALA A 195 1.64 -10.53 -20.47
CA ALA A 195 3.07 -10.76 -20.59
C ALA A 195 3.59 -10.21 -21.93
N SER A 196 4.91 -10.20 -22.12
CA SER A 196 5.54 -9.75 -23.36
C SER A 196 6.73 -10.63 -23.72
N LYS A 197 7.03 -10.70 -25.02
CA LYS A 197 8.29 -11.24 -25.54
C LYS A 197 9.47 -10.29 -25.28
N ASP A 198 9.21 -9.00 -25.16
CA ASP A 198 10.20 -7.98 -24.82
C ASP A 198 10.26 -7.74 -23.30
N ALA A 199 11.42 -7.33 -22.81
CA ALA A 199 11.59 -6.96 -21.40
C ALA A 199 10.81 -5.69 -21.01
N VAL A 200 10.64 -4.76 -21.96
CA VAL A 200 9.91 -3.50 -21.82
C VAL A 200 8.99 -3.34 -23.02
N VAL A 201 7.72 -3.03 -22.75
CA VAL A 201 6.73 -2.73 -23.79
C VAL A 201 6.47 -1.24 -23.80
N PHE A 202 6.59 -0.62 -24.97
CA PHE A 202 6.27 0.80 -25.12
C PHE A 202 4.76 1.00 -25.24
N VAL A 203 4.27 2.07 -24.60
CA VAL A 203 2.87 2.48 -24.61
C VAL A 203 2.81 3.91 -25.12
N ASN A 204 1.97 4.15 -26.14
CA ASN A 204 1.76 5.48 -26.71
C ASN A 204 0.27 5.80 -26.72
N LEU A 205 -0.17 6.58 -25.74
CA LEU A 205 -1.59 6.94 -25.56
C LEU A 205 -1.80 8.45 -25.65
N PRO A 206 -2.98 8.89 -26.13
CA PRO A 206 -3.35 10.30 -26.08
C PRO A 206 -3.29 10.85 -24.64
N SER A 207 -2.95 12.14 -24.51
CA SER A 207 -2.94 12.83 -23.21
C SER A 207 -4.29 12.68 -22.49
N GLY A 208 -4.25 12.45 -21.18
CA GLY A 208 -5.45 12.28 -20.36
C GLY A 208 -6.02 10.85 -20.33
N VAL A 209 -5.52 9.92 -21.16
CA VAL A 209 -6.00 8.53 -21.20
C VAL A 209 -5.21 7.65 -20.24
N ASN A 210 -5.90 6.97 -19.32
CA ASN A 210 -5.29 5.95 -18.47
C ASN A 210 -4.95 4.70 -19.30
N PHE A 211 -3.78 4.09 -19.05
CA PHE A 211 -3.38 2.89 -19.79
C PHE A 211 -4.19 1.65 -19.36
N ILE A 212 -4.02 1.18 -18.14
CA ILE A 212 -4.82 0.09 -17.57
C ILE A 212 -5.76 0.68 -16.53
N PHE A 213 -7.06 0.54 -16.76
CA PHE A 213 -8.11 1.05 -15.87
C PHE A 213 -9.01 -0.09 -15.39
N GLY A 214 -9.09 -0.26 -14.08
CA GLY A 214 -10.02 -1.15 -13.40
C GLY A 214 -11.04 -0.38 -12.56
N ASN A 215 -12.31 -0.75 -12.62
CA ASN A 215 -13.33 -0.31 -11.66
C ASN A 215 -14.18 -1.51 -11.22
N ASN A 216 -14.21 -1.80 -9.91
CA ASN A 216 -14.94 -2.93 -9.36
C ASN A 216 -14.63 -4.25 -10.07
N ALA A 217 -13.34 -4.52 -10.28
CA ALA A 217 -12.87 -5.67 -11.06
C ALA A 217 -11.72 -6.41 -10.35
N LYS A 218 -11.66 -7.73 -10.53
CA LYS A 218 -10.43 -8.48 -10.25
C LYS A 218 -9.55 -8.39 -11.49
N MET A 219 -8.39 -7.76 -11.34
CA MET A 219 -7.54 -7.40 -12.46
C MET A 219 -6.70 -8.57 -12.98
N PRO A 220 -6.29 -8.56 -14.25
CA PRO A 220 -5.30 -9.48 -14.78
C PRO A 220 -3.97 -9.33 -14.04
N VAL A 221 -3.16 -10.39 -14.05
CA VAL A 221 -1.80 -10.34 -13.51
C VAL A 221 -0.88 -9.63 -14.50
N LEU A 222 -0.28 -8.51 -14.08
CA LEU A 222 0.70 -7.79 -14.87
C LEU A 222 2.07 -8.47 -14.75
N SER A 223 2.64 -8.91 -15.89
CA SER A 223 3.85 -9.74 -15.94
C SER A 223 4.90 -9.22 -16.94
N THR A 224 4.92 -7.91 -17.16
CA THR A 224 5.96 -7.20 -17.93
C THR A 224 6.09 -5.76 -17.43
N VAL A 225 7.17 -5.06 -17.80
CA VAL A 225 7.31 -3.62 -17.60
C VAL A 225 6.71 -2.89 -18.80
N PHE A 226 5.90 -1.86 -18.52
CA PHE A 226 5.37 -0.95 -19.52
C PHE A 226 6.02 0.42 -19.38
N ASP A 227 6.61 0.95 -20.46
CA ASP A 227 7.14 2.30 -20.52
C ASP A 227 6.17 3.19 -21.30
N MET A 228 5.55 4.14 -20.60
CA MET A 228 4.59 5.08 -21.20
C MET A 228 5.23 6.28 -21.89
N GLN A 229 6.57 6.41 -21.86
CA GLN A 229 7.31 7.46 -22.55
C GLN A 229 6.81 8.89 -22.23
N ASN A 230 6.29 9.11 -21.03
CA ASN A 230 5.68 10.35 -20.55
C ASN A 230 4.38 10.75 -21.26
N THR A 231 3.71 9.79 -21.92
CA THR A 231 2.42 9.97 -22.60
C THR A 231 1.26 9.48 -21.73
N GLY A 232 0.02 9.67 -22.17
CA GLY A 232 -1.18 9.24 -21.43
C GLY A 232 -1.44 10.02 -20.14
N ALA A 233 -2.17 9.39 -19.22
CA ALA A 233 -2.40 9.86 -17.86
C ALA A 233 -1.82 8.89 -16.83
N ASN A 234 -2.67 8.08 -16.18
CA ASN A 234 -2.21 7.10 -15.20
C ASN A 234 -1.84 5.77 -15.88
N GLY A 235 -0.80 5.12 -15.39
CA GLY A 235 -0.32 3.83 -15.90
C GLY A 235 -1.21 2.67 -15.48
N TYR A 236 -1.14 2.31 -14.21
CA TYR A 236 -1.96 1.27 -13.61
C TYR A 236 -2.96 1.92 -12.63
N ASN A 237 -4.19 2.12 -13.11
CA ASN A 237 -5.27 2.75 -12.37
C ASN A 237 -6.31 1.70 -11.93
N ILE A 238 -6.44 1.49 -10.62
CA ILE A 238 -7.46 0.60 -10.04
C ILE A 238 -8.32 1.36 -9.03
N GLU A 239 -9.63 1.33 -9.26
CA GLU A 239 -10.62 2.09 -8.49
C GLU A 239 -11.75 1.18 -7.97
N ASP A 240 -12.40 1.63 -6.89
CA ASP A 240 -13.69 1.13 -6.40
C ASP A 240 -13.79 -0.40 -6.27
N SER A 241 -13.14 -0.98 -5.25
CA SER A 241 -13.15 -2.41 -4.92
C SER A 241 -12.42 -3.32 -5.91
N CYS A 242 -11.42 -2.79 -6.63
CA CYS A 242 -10.55 -3.64 -7.44
C CYS A 242 -9.63 -4.52 -6.57
N VAL A 243 -9.29 -5.70 -7.10
CA VAL A 243 -8.25 -6.58 -6.53
C VAL A 243 -7.22 -6.86 -7.61
N ALA A 244 -5.97 -6.52 -7.37
CA ALA A 244 -4.91 -6.61 -8.37
C ALA A 244 -3.67 -7.34 -7.84
N LYS A 245 -2.98 -7.99 -8.78
CA LYS A 245 -1.66 -8.58 -8.57
C LYS A 245 -0.72 -8.18 -9.70
N VAL A 246 0.51 -7.83 -9.34
CA VAL A 246 1.61 -7.59 -10.28
C VAL A 246 2.74 -8.53 -9.90
N ASP A 247 3.32 -9.18 -10.91
CA ASP A 247 4.47 -10.05 -10.69
C ASP A 247 5.75 -9.26 -10.42
N SER A 248 6.74 -9.92 -9.84
CA SER A 248 7.99 -9.28 -9.47
C SER A 248 8.70 -8.65 -10.67
N ARG A 249 9.32 -7.49 -10.45
CA ARG A 249 10.03 -6.68 -11.44
C ARG A 249 9.18 -6.20 -12.62
N CYS A 250 7.85 -6.25 -12.47
CA CYS A 250 6.89 -5.75 -13.45
C CYS A 250 6.22 -4.46 -12.93
N GLY A 251 5.54 -3.73 -13.80
CA GLY A 251 4.87 -2.48 -13.44
C GLY A 251 4.81 -1.49 -14.60
N VAL A 252 4.64 -0.21 -14.28
CA VAL A 252 4.54 0.87 -15.27
C VAL A 252 5.54 1.96 -14.92
N ILE A 253 6.30 2.43 -15.89
CA ILE A 253 7.27 3.53 -15.75
C ILE A 253 6.94 4.68 -16.71
N ASN A 254 7.47 5.86 -16.38
CA ASN A 254 7.34 7.07 -17.21
C ASN A 254 5.89 7.41 -17.58
N ALA A 255 4.93 7.24 -16.67
CA ALA A 255 3.55 7.62 -16.93
C ALA A 255 3.38 9.14 -17.09
N GLY A 256 2.48 9.56 -17.97
CA GLY A 256 2.18 10.96 -18.24
C GLY A 256 1.68 11.76 -17.02
N VAL A 257 1.12 11.07 -16.00
CA VAL A 257 0.73 11.64 -14.70
C VAL A 257 1.21 10.76 -13.55
N THR A 258 0.55 9.63 -13.28
CA THR A 258 0.87 8.72 -12.16
C THR A 258 1.17 7.31 -12.65
N CYS A 259 2.28 6.69 -12.22
CA CYS A 259 2.56 5.31 -12.61
C CYS A 259 1.58 4.31 -11.98
N LEU A 260 1.36 4.41 -10.67
CA LEU A 260 0.43 3.58 -9.93
C LEU A 260 -0.65 4.40 -9.20
N TYR A 261 -1.92 4.20 -9.53
CA TYR A 261 -3.03 4.83 -8.84
C TYR A 261 -3.97 3.77 -8.25
N VAL A 262 -4.11 3.76 -6.93
CA VAL A 262 -4.93 2.80 -6.17
C VAL A 262 -5.93 3.57 -5.33
N ARG A 263 -7.21 3.38 -5.63
CA ARG A 263 -8.33 4.04 -4.94
C ARG A 263 -9.34 3.01 -4.46
N SER A 264 -9.61 3.01 -3.14
CA SER A 264 -10.58 2.09 -2.52
C SER A 264 -10.44 0.64 -2.97
N SER A 265 -9.20 0.16 -3.12
CA SER A 265 -8.86 -1.11 -3.78
C SER A 265 -7.72 -1.85 -3.07
N MET A 266 -7.47 -3.09 -3.47
CA MET A 266 -6.39 -3.94 -2.95
C MET A 266 -5.35 -4.27 -4.01
N LEU A 267 -4.07 -4.18 -3.65
CA LEU A 267 -2.96 -4.50 -4.55
C LEU A 267 -1.84 -5.27 -3.84
N ARG A 268 -1.35 -6.33 -4.50
CA ARG A 268 -0.10 -7.02 -4.15
C ARG A 268 0.89 -6.94 -5.30
N ALA A 269 2.06 -6.33 -5.07
CA ALA A 269 3.06 -6.10 -6.11
C ALA A 269 4.50 -6.06 -5.55
N ALA A 270 4.94 -7.12 -4.88
CA ALA A 270 6.31 -7.17 -4.35
C ALA A 270 7.35 -7.09 -5.49
N TYR A 271 8.45 -6.36 -5.26
CA TYR A 271 9.55 -6.14 -6.21
C TYR A 271 9.15 -5.41 -7.50
N SER A 272 8.03 -4.69 -7.51
CA SER A 272 7.51 -4.03 -8.72
C SER A 272 8.21 -2.70 -9.03
N VAL A 273 8.00 -2.19 -10.24
CA VAL A 273 8.66 -0.95 -10.72
C VAL A 273 7.60 0.08 -11.14
N TRP A 274 7.68 1.27 -10.53
CA TRP A 274 6.74 2.38 -10.68
C TRP A 274 7.45 3.74 -10.81
N SER A 275 8.53 3.83 -11.56
CA SER A 275 9.42 4.99 -11.61
C SER A 275 9.07 6.01 -12.71
N GLY A 276 9.60 7.23 -12.60
CA GLY A 276 9.61 8.19 -13.72
C GLY A 276 8.30 8.93 -14.00
N GLY A 277 7.30 8.84 -13.13
CA GLY A 277 6.01 9.52 -13.31
C GLY A 277 6.13 11.05 -13.30
N ASN A 278 5.36 11.73 -14.16
CA ASN A 278 5.45 13.18 -14.33
C ASN A 278 4.88 13.99 -13.14
N ASP A 279 3.79 13.52 -12.53
CA ASP A 279 3.20 14.13 -11.33
C ASP A 279 3.48 13.26 -10.10
N ARG A 280 3.29 11.93 -10.19
CA ARG A 280 3.53 10.99 -9.09
C ARG A 280 4.06 9.66 -9.60
N THR A 281 4.79 8.94 -8.76
CA THR A 281 5.10 7.52 -8.99
C THR A 281 3.99 6.64 -8.43
N ALA A 282 3.46 6.95 -7.24
CA ALA A 282 2.32 6.23 -6.69
C ALA A 282 1.33 7.12 -5.91
N TRP A 283 0.05 6.78 -6.03
CA TRP A 283 -1.03 7.39 -5.24
C TRP A 283 -1.96 6.30 -4.70
N VAL A 284 -1.89 6.10 -3.38
CA VAL A 284 -2.72 5.15 -2.62
C VAL A 284 -3.73 5.95 -1.79
N THR A 285 -5.03 5.80 -2.03
CA THR A 285 -6.05 6.65 -1.40
C THR A 285 -7.36 5.94 -1.06
N ARG A 286 -8.14 6.54 -0.16
CA ARG A 286 -9.54 6.21 0.15
C ARG A 286 -9.74 4.77 0.65
N GLY A 287 -9.04 4.41 1.71
CA GLY A 287 -9.18 3.08 2.33
C GLY A 287 -8.53 1.95 1.53
N SER A 288 -7.56 2.28 0.67
CA SER A 288 -6.84 1.24 -0.09
C SER A 288 -5.91 0.44 0.82
N ILE A 289 -5.71 -0.84 0.48
CA ILE A 289 -4.80 -1.75 1.16
C ILE A 289 -3.78 -2.25 0.16
N VAL A 290 -2.52 -1.88 0.36
CA VAL A 290 -1.48 -2.05 -0.64
C VAL A 290 -0.26 -2.71 0.00
N SER A 291 0.23 -3.81 -0.59
CA SER A 291 1.49 -4.46 -0.19
C SER A 291 2.43 -4.53 -1.39
N ILE A 292 3.45 -3.67 -1.36
CA ILE A 292 4.42 -3.44 -2.43
C ILE A 292 5.82 -3.28 -1.82
N PRO A 293 6.32 -4.28 -1.08
CA PRO A 293 7.69 -4.23 -0.59
C PRO A 293 8.69 -4.31 -1.76
N GLU A 294 9.89 -3.78 -1.53
CA GLU A 294 11.03 -3.83 -2.44
C GLU A 294 10.75 -3.20 -3.82
N ALA A 295 9.85 -2.23 -3.89
CA ALA A 295 9.51 -1.55 -5.13
C ALA A 295 10.39 -0.34 -5.43
N ASN A 296 10.51 -0.04 -6.72
CA ASN A 296 11.21 1.13 -7.22
C ASN A 296 10.21 2.23 -7.62
N PHE A 297 10.22 3.34 -6.90
CA PHE A 297 9.43 4.55 -7.15
C PHE A 297 10.32 5.77 -7.46
N ASN A 298 11.54 5.54 -7.97
CA ASN A 298 12.53 6.60 -8.19
C ASN A 298 12.14 7.56 -9.31
N ASP A 299 12.85 8.68 -9.36
CA ASP A 299 12.90 9.60 -10.49
C ASP A 299 11.53 10.22 -10.86
N CYS A 300 10.67 10.44 -9.86
CA CYS A 300 9.47 11.26 -10.05
C CYS A 300 9.86 12.63 -10.60
N LYS A 301 9.25 13.06 -11.71
CA LYS A 301 9.72 14.25 -12.47
C LYS A 301 9.08 15.55 -12.02
N GLY A 302 8.06 15.49 -11.18
CA GLY A 302 7.35 16.68 -10.72
C GLY A 302 6.25 16.36 -9.72
N GLY A 303 5.21 17.20 -9.78
CA GLY A 303 4.05 17.12 -8.91
C GLY A 303 4.31 17.55 -7.47
N LEU A 304 3.30 17.35 -6.62
CA LEU A 304 3.42 17.69 -5.19
C LEU A 304 4.15 16.60 -4.41
N TYR A 305 3.90 15.33 -4.71
CA TYR A 305 4.40 14.18 -3.93
C TYR A 305 4.79 13.06 -4.89
N ALA A 306 5.93 12.39 -4.70
CA ALA A 306 6.24 11.22 -5.52
C ALA A 306 5.35 10.02 -5.15
N VAL A 307 5.31 9.68 -3.86
CA VAL A 307 4.43 8.66 -3.30
C VAL A 307 3.48 9.29 -2.30
N TYR A 308 2.18 9.11 -2.51
CA TYR A 308 1.14 9.70 -1.66
C TYR A 308 0.19 8.63 -1.11
N VAL A 309 0.23 8.41 0.20
CA VAL A 309 -0.65 7.49 0.93
C VAL A 309 -1.64 8.32 1.75
N SER A 310 -2.94 8.20 1.48
CA SER A 310 -3.91 9.13 2.07
C SER A 310 -5.30 8.56 2.33
N ARG A 311 -6.08 9.28 3.15
CA ARG A 311 -7.51 9.06 3.39
C ARG A 311 -7.78 7.61 3.86
N SER A 312 -7.28 7.29 5.03
CA SER A 312 -7.46 6.00 5.72
C SER A 312 -6.87 4.79 4.98
N SER A 313 -5.85 4.97 4.16
CA SER A 313 -5.19 3.87 3.46
C SER A 313 -4.10 3.24 4.32
N ASN A 314 -3.77 1.98 4.00
CA ASN A 314 -2.66 1.24 4.58
C ASN A 314 -1.74 0.75 3.46
N ALA A 315 -0.46 1.14 3.52
CA ALA A 315 0.54 0.77 2.53
C ALA A 315 1.76 0.15 3.18
N ASP A 316 2.15 -1.04 2.74
CA ASP A 316 3.46 -1.62 3.02
C ASP A 316 4.38 -1.38 1.82
N LEU A 317 5.39 -0.56 2.05
CA LEU A 317 6.43 -0.12 1.11
C LEU A 317 7.83 -0.45 1.66
N SER A 318 7.94 -1.46 2.52
CA SER A 318 9.22 -1.85 3.14
C SER A 318 10.29 -2.11 2.08
N ASN A 319 11.53 -1.70 2.32
CA ASN A 319 12.69 -1.85 1.43
C ASN A 319 12.52 -1.18 0.05
N SER A 320 11.57 -0.26 -0.11
CA SER A 320 11.34 0.44 -1.38
C SER A 320 12.17 1.71 -1.52
N THR A 321 12.43 2.13 -2.75
CA THR A 321 13.18 3.36 -3.05
C THR A 321 12.28 4.42 -3.69
N ILE A 322 12.45 5.68 -3.30
CA ILE A 322 11.76 6.87 -3.83
C ILE A 322 12.80 7.98 -4.04
N ASP A 323 13.95 7.59 -4.59
CA ASP A 323 15.13 8.46 -4.72
C ASP A 323 15.01 9.43 -5.89
N ASN A 324 15.79 10.51 -5.84
CA ASN A 324 15.89 11.55 -6.88
C ASN A 324 14.56 12.22 -7.23
N SER A 325 13.58 12.18 -6.32
CA SER A 325 12.27 12.79 -6.52
C SER A 325 12.38 14.29 -6.80
N LYS A 326 11.72 14.73 -7.88
CA LYS A 326 11.50 16.14 -8.23
C LYS A 326 10.13 16.67 -7.78
N ALA A 327 9.47 15.97 -6.87
CA ALA A 327 8.22 16.44 -6.27
C ALA A 327 8.46 17.67 -5.38
N THR A 328 7.60 18.68 -5.49
CA THR A 328 7.83 20.00 -4.89
C THR A 328 7.53 20.05 -3.39
N ALA A 329 6.76 19.11 -2.84
CA ALA A 329 6.49 19.06 -1.41
C ALA A 329 7.32 17.98 -0.70
N CYS A 330 7.26 16.72 -1.13
CA CYS A 330 8.11 15.66 -0.58
C CYS A 330 8.16 14.39 -1.45
N ALA A 331 9.11 13.49 -1.16
CA ALA A 331 9.17 12.18 -1.81
C ALA A 331 8.04 11.26 -1.30
N LEU A 332 7.95 11.02 0.00
CA LEU A 332 6.88 10.23 0.62
C LEU A 332 5.98 11.11 1.47
N ARG A 333 4.67 11.14 1.18
CA ARG A 333 3.66 11.77 2.05
C ARG A 333 2.64 10.77 2.54
N VAL A 334 2.40 10.78 3.85
CA VAL A 334 1.32 10.02 4.48
C VAL A 334 0.37 10.99 5.18
N LEU A 335 -0.92 10.93 4.82
CA LEU A 335 -1.95 11.86 5.29
C LEU A 335 -3.17 11.12 5.82
N ARG A 336 -3.45 11.19 7.13
CA ARG A 336 -4.56 10.46 7.77
C ARG A 336 -4.54 8.97 7.38
N SER A 337 -3.37 8.34 7.43
CA SER A 337 -3.13 6.98 6.89
C SER A 337 -1.95 6.32 7.60
N ARG A 338 -1.69 5.06 7.26
CA ARG A 338 -0.57 4.28 7.79
C ARG A 338 0.34 3.81 6.66
N CYS A 339 1.65 3.86 6.90
CA CYS A 339 2.64 3.35 5.96
C CYS A 339 3.77 2.64 6.68
N THR A 340 4.14 1.46 6.21
CA THR A 340 5.41 0.81 6.55
C THR A 340 6.42 1.11 5.44
N PHE A 341 7.58 1.64 5.79
CA PHE A 341 8.66 2.05 4.89
C PHE A 341 10.03 1.73 5.54
N ILE A 342 10.10 0.58 6.22
CA ILE A 342 11.30 0.10 6.91
C ILE A 342 12.40 -0.17 5.89
N SER A 343 13.63 0.25 6.16
CA SER A 343 14.79 0.10 5.27
C SER A 343 14.57 0.71 3.87
N GLY A 344 13.64 1.68 3.75
CA GLY A 344 13.39 2.38 2.51
C GLY A 344 14.36 3.54 2.26
N SER A 345 14.32 4.11 1.05
CA SER A 345 15.17 5.25 0.67
C SER A 345 14.36 6.37 0.02
N THR A 346 14.65 7.64 0.39
CA THR A 346 14.10 8.85 -0.26
C THR A 346 15.19 9.87 -0.58
N GLN A 347 16.39 9.37 -0.91
CA GLN A 347 17.58 10.20 -1.08
C GLN A 347 17.43 11.23 -2.21
N ASN A 348 18.11 12.37 -2.05
CA ASN A 348 18.21 13.40 -3.07
C ASN A 348 16.86 13.95 -3.57
N SER A 349 15.83 13.93 -2.71
CA SER A 349 14.57 14.64 -2.95
C SER A 349 14.84 16.15 -3.06
N ILE A 350 14.22 16.83 -4.03
CA ILE A 350 14.34 18.30 -4.15
C ILE A 350 13.56 19.08 -3.08
N SER A 351 12.86 18.38 -2.19
CA SER A 351 12.15 18.96 -1.05
C SER A 351 12.34 18.06 0.17
N ASP A 352 11.29 17.77 0.94
CA ASP A 352 11.36 16.85 2.06
C ASP A 352 11.50 15.38 1.57
N GLY A 353 12.13 14.52 2.38
CA GLY A 353 12.18 13.08 2.16
C GLY A 353 10.85 12.42 2.55
N ILE A 354 10.66 12.23 3.85
CA ILE A 354 9.48 11.58 4.44
C ILE A 354 8.64 12.60 5.23
N VAL A 355 7.32 12.62 4.98
CA VAL A 355 6.38 13.51 5.67
C VAL A 355 5.15 12.76 6.17
N ALA A 356 4.98 12.73 7.49
CA ALA A 356 3.76 12.30 8.18
C ALA A 356 2.94 13.52 8.62
N THR A 357 1.65 13.59 8.27
CA THR A 357 0.80 14.73 8.61
C THR A 357 -0.68 14.35 8.85
N GLN A 358 -1.37 15.16 9.65
CA GLN A 358 -2.78 15.00 10.04
C GLN A 358 -3.08 13.62 10.64
N ALA A 359 -2.56 13.35 11.85
CA ALA A 359 -2.78 12.09 12.57
C ALA A 359 -2.46 10.84 11.74
N SER A 360 -1.35 10.88 11.00
CA SER A 360 -0.82 9.73 10.27
C SER A 360 0.27 9.01 11.05
N SER A 361 0.60 7.78 10.66
CA SER A 361 1.70 7.02 11.24
C SER A 361 2.59 6.42 10.17
N ILE A 362 3.91 6.59 10.30
CA ILE A 362 4.90 5.96 9.41
C ILE A 362 5.89 5.15 10.25
N GLY A 363 6.07 3.87 9.92
CA GLY A 363 7.19 3.07 10.42
C GLY A 363 8.29 3.01 9.38
N CYS A 364 9.39 3.70 9.58
CA CYS A 364 10.53 3.83 8.66
C CYS A 364 11.88 3.62 9.38
N ASP A 365 11.94 2.63 10.26
CA ASP A 365 13.19 2.15 10.86
C ASP A 365 14.22 1.81 9.78
N ASN A 366 15.49 2.14 10.01
CA ASN A 366 16.62 1.94 9.11
C ASN A 366 16.47 2.62 7.72
N ALA A 367 15.56 3.59 7.56
CA ALA A 367 15.39 4.29 6.29
C ALA A 367 16.49 5.34 6.03
N ASN A 368 16.78 5.60 4.76
CA ASN A 368 17.77 6.59 4.32
C ASN A 368 17.10 7.78 3.62
N VAL A 369 17.18 8.96 4.20
CA VAL A 369 16.59 10.20 3.70
C VAL A 369 17.64 11.27 3.44
N SER A 370 18.88 10.85 3.15
CA SER A 370 20.01 11.77 2.99
C SER A 370 19.94 12.61 1.71
N GLY A 371 20.51 13.81 1.75
CA GLY A 371 20.62 14.69 0.57
C GLY A 371 19.31 15.38 0.16
N CYS A 372 18.26 15.33 0.99
CA CYS A 372 17.00 16.04 0.72
C CYS A 372 17.22 17.56 0.79
N ALA A 373 16.64 18.33 -0.12
CA ALA A 373 16.86 19.78 -0.16
C ALA A 373 16.24 20.52 1.04
N ASN A 374 15.13 20.00 1.59
CA ASN A 374 14.50 20.52 2.79
C ASN A 374 14.75 19.55 3.96
N ASN A 375 13.72 18.94 4.54
CA ASN A 375 13.86 18.08 5.70
C ASN A 375 14.06 16.62 5.29
N GLY A 376 14.86 15.86 6.05
CA GLY A 376 14.95 14.41 5.85
C GLY A 376 13.65 13.70 6.25
N VAL A 377 13.31 13.79 7.54
CA VAL A 377 12.06 13.28 8.11
C VAL A 377 11.28 14.39 8.80
N SER A 378 9.99 14.50 8.49
CA SER A 378 9.05 15.46 9.09
C SER A 378 7.81 14.75 9.67
N SER A 379 7.53 14.99 10.94
CA SER A 379 6.26 14.61 11.60
C SER A 379 5.48 15.86 11.99
N MET A 380 4.21 15.94 11.60
CA MET A 380 3.40 17.16 11.74
C MET A 380 1.96 16.86 12.16
N SER A 381 1.33 17.82 12.85
CA SER A 381 -0.11 17.84 13.14
C SER A 381 -0.60 16.54 13.80
N GLY A 382 -0.01 16.19 14.95
CA GLY A 382 -0.38 15.02 15.74
C GLY A 382 -0.03 13.67 15.10
N SER A 383 0.90 13.64 14.14
CA SER A 383 1.37 12.39 13.53
C SER A 383 2.46 11.71 14.36
N SER A 384 2.73 10.44 14.06
CA SER A 384 3.84 9.68 14.64
C SER A 384 4.74 9.11 13.54
N VAL A 385 6.05 9.13 13.78
CA VAL A 385 7.04 8.50 12.91
C VAL A 385 7.99 7.67 13.77
N ASP A 386 8.24 6.43 13.35
CA ASP A 386 9.32 5.61 13.87
C ASP A 386 10.46 5.59 12.84
N PHE A 387 11.58 6.21 13.18
CA PHE A 387 12.78 6.38 12.37
C PHE A 387 14.01 5.89 13.15
N GLY A 388 13.86 4.79 13.89
CA GLY A 388 14.97 4.08 14.52
C GLY A 388 16.08 3.78 13.50
N SER A 389 17.35 3.84 13.92
CA SER A 389 18.54 3.56 13.10
C SER A 389 18.61 4.26 11.73
N GLY A 390 17.77 5.28 11.48
CA GLY A 390 17.65 5.93 10.20
C GLY A 390 18.80 6.88 9.91
N THR A 391 19.01 7.21 8.63
CA THR A 391 20.07 8.12 8.19
C THR A 391 19.46 9.34 7.50
N ALA A 392 19.63 10.53 8.10
CA ALA A 392 19.14 11.81 7.59
C ALA A 392 20.29 12.83 7.44
N ASN A 393 21.28 12.50 6.59
CA ASN A 393 22.48 13.31 6.42
C ASN A 393 22.36 14.34 5.30
N ASN A 394 23.08 15.44 5.42
CA ASN A 394 23.25 16.47 4.40
C ASN A 394 21.92 17.01 3.85
N CYS A 395 20.90 17.11 4.72
CA CYS A 395 19.62 17.69 4.34
C CYS A 395 19.71 19.23 4.39
N GLY A 396 19.18 19.93 3.37
CA GLY A 396 19.31 21.39 3.29
C GLY A 396 18.55 22.13 4.40
N GLY A 397 17.50 21.53 4.94
CA GLY A 397 16.74 21.95 6.12
C GLY A 397 17.12 21.14 7.37
N ASN A 398 16.15 20.51 8.01
CA ASN A 398 16.39 19.69 9.20
C ASN A 398 16.67 18.23 8.82
N GLY A 399 17.56 17.52 9.52
CA GLY A 399 17.64 16.07 9.36
C GLY A 399 16.35 15.38 9.84
N ILE A 400 16.02 15.60 11.11
CA ILE A 400 14.82 15.07 11.77
C ILE A 400 14.02 16.24 12.36
N TYR A 401 12.73 16.34 12.02
CA TYR A 401 11.89 17.47 12.36
C TYR A 401 10.49 17.07 12.85
N ALA A 402 10.08 17.55 14.01
CA ALA A 402 8.75 17.34 14.55
C ALA A 402 8.06 18.67 14.89
N SER A 403 6.77 18.78 14.59
CA SER A 403 5.95 19.98 14.88
C SER A 403 4.48 19.67 15.21
N GLY A 404 3.84 20.55 15.98
CA GLY A 404 2.39 20.55 16.21
C GLY A 404 1.91 19.29 16.92
N VAL A 405 2.39 19.08 18.16
CA VAL A 405 2.11 17.92 19.03
C VAL A 405 2.33 16.55 18.38
N SER A 406 3.21 16.47 17.39
CA SER A 406 3.63 15.22 16.77
C SER A 406 4.75 14.54 17.53
N SER A 407 5.00 13.27 17.22
CA SER A 407 6.10 12.50 17.79
C SER A 407 7.01 11.90 16.71
N ILE A 408 8.30 11.80 17.03
CA ILE A 408 9.27 11.00 16.30
C ILE A 408 10.06 10.14 17.28
N HIS A 409 10.14 8.85 17.02
CA HIS A 409 11.05 7.91 17.70
C HIS A 409 12.24 7.66 16.79
N ALA A 410 13.44 8.08 17.16
CA ALA A 410 14.63 8.08 16.30
C ALA A 410 15.86 7.56 17.06
N ASP A 411 15.69 6.43 17.75
CA ASP A 411 16.77 5.78 18.49
C ASP A 411 17.88 5.33 17.54
N SER A 412 19.13 5.61 17.88
CA SER A 412 20.34 5.30 17.10
C SER A 412 20.37 5.91 15.70
N ALA A 413 19.48 6.86 15.40
CA ALA A 413 19.46 7.54 14.11
C ALA A 413 20.66 8.49 13.95
N THR A 414 21.06 8.72 12.71
CA THR A 414 22.13 9.65 12.35
C THR A 414 21.57 10.84 11.58
N ALA A 415 21.89 12.06 12.01
CA ALA A 415 21.58 13.29 11.31
C ALA A 415 22.81 14.21 11.35
N THR A 416 23.52 14.34 10.23
CA THR A 416 24.77 15.11 10.15
C THR A 416 24.79 16.04 8.94
N GLY A 417 25.50 17.17 9.00
CA GLY A 417 25.66 18.07 7.86
C GLY A 417 24.40 18.82 7.43
N CYS A 418 23.33 18.81 8.24
CA CYS A 418 22.08 19.48 7.92
C CYS A 418 22.12 20.97 8.31
N ASN A 419 21.11 21.78 7.94
CA ASN A 419 21.00 23.12 8.54
C ASN A 419 20.81 22.99 10.05
N ARG A 420 19.84 22.17 10.47
CA ARG A 420 19.71 21.68 11.84
C ARG A 420 19.65 20.16 11.81
N ASN A 421 20.34 19.47 12.71
CA ASN A 421 20.32 18.00 12.65
C ASN A 421 19.00 17.44 13.19
N VAL A 422 18.59 17.85 14.40
CA VAL A 422 17.32 17.44 15.01
C VAL A 422 16.57 18.67 15.56
N ALA A 423 15.28 18.80 15.24
CA ALA A 423 14.48 19.94 15.67
C ALA A 423 13.04 19.57 16.10
N ALA A 424 12.63 19.99 17.30
CA ALA A 424 11.27 19.80 17.83
C ALA A 424 10.61 21.15 18.15
N ILE A 425 9.39 21.39 17.63
CA ILE A 425 8.68 22.65 17.83
C ILE A 425 7.18 22.47 18.16
N TYR A 426 6.56 23.49 18.77
CA TYR A 426 5.10 23.55 18.98
C TYR A 426 4.53 22.31 19.68
N GLY A 427 5.08 21.96 20.85
CA GLY A 427 4.63 20.81 21.63
C GLY A 427 5.03 19.44 21.09
N ALA A 428 5.82 19.38 20.01
CA ALA A 428 6.26 18.11 19.44
C ALA A 428 7.35 17.44 20.28
N VAL A 429 7.44 16.12 20.17
CA VAL A 429 8.34 15.29 20.97
C VAL A 429 9.23 14.45 20.06
N ILE A 430 10.53 14.47 20.28
CA ILE A 430 11.48 13.58 19.61
C ILE A 430 12.22 12.76 20.66
N ASN A 431 12.17 11.44 20.53
CA ASN A 431 13.09 10.55 21.24
C ASN A 431 14.30 10.28 20.33
N PHE A 432 15.50 10.67 20.76
CA PHE A 432 16.73 10.58 19.96
C PHE A 432 17.84 9.93 20.80
N ALA A 433 17.57 8.75 21.36
CA ALA A 433 18.53 8.03 22.21
C ALA A 433 19.61 7.32 21.37
N GLY A 434 20.88 7.39 21.77
CA GLY A 434 22.00 6.76 21.05
C GLY A 434 22.33 7.38 19.69
N GLY A 435 21.66 8.48 19.32
CA GLY A 435 21.80 9.09 18.01
C GLY A 435 23.16 9.76 17.76
N LYS A 436 23.47 9.99 16.50
CA LYS A 436 24.69 10.69 16.06
C LYS A 436 24.34 11.99 15.35
N VAL A 437 24.92 13.09 15.83
CA VAL A 437 24.82 14.41 15.21
C VAL A 437 26.22 14.96 14.91
N ALA A 438 26.36 15.79 13.89
CA ALA A 438 27.62 16.48 13.57
C ALA A 438 27.38 17.55 12.52
N ASP A 439 28.24 18.57 12.49
CA ASP A 439 28.38 19.48 11.35
C ASP A 439 27.09 20.20 10.92
N ALA A 440 26.19 20.48 11.87
CA ALA A 440 25.03 21.33 11.57
C ALA A 440 25.48 22.77 11.25
N LYS A 441 24.84 23.40 10.26
CA LYS A 441 25.12 24.81 9.88
C LYS A 441 24.65 25.80 10.96
N ASP A 442 23.51 25.51 11.58
CA ASP A 442 22.94 26.29 12.68
C ASP A 442 23.12 25.56 14.01
N LYS A 443 22.39 24.44 14.23
CA LYS A 443 22.39 23.68 15.49
C LYS A 443 22.25 22.19 15.32
N ASN A 444 22.95 21.42 16.17
CA ASN A 444 22.79 19.98 16.20
C ASN A 444 21.42 19.59 16.77
N LEU A 445 21.06 20.15 17.92
CA LEU A 445 19.76 19.93 18.57
C LEU A 445 19.07 21.27 18.79
N ALA A 446 17.84 21.41 18.28
CA ALA A 446 17.08 22.65 18.36
C ALA A 446 15.66 22.41 18.92
N VAL A 447 15.31 23.15 19.97
CA VAL A 447 13.99 23.04 20.62
C VAL A 447 13.35 24.42 20.66
N TYR A 448 12.12 24.53 20.14
CA TYR A 448 11.39 25.80 20.10
C TYR A 448 9.94 25.63 20.58
N SER A 449 9.36 26.70 21.12
CA SER A 449 7.91 26.83 21.32
C SER A 449 7.23 25.62 21.98
N GLY A 450 7.83 25.08 23.05
CA GLY A 450 7.28 23.94 23.80
C GLY A 450 7.60 22.55 23.22
N GLY A 451 8.47 22.44 22.21
CA GLY A 451 8.99 21.14 21.78
C GLY A 451 9.82 20.44 22.87
N THR A 452 10.06 19.14 22.71
CA THR A 452 10.89 18.33 23.61
C THR A 452 11.76 17.37 22.80
N ILE A 453 13.05 17.25 23.15
CA ILE A 453 13.96 16.24 22.60
C ILE A 453 14.59 15.45 23.77
N TYR A 454 14.38 14.13 23.79
CA TYR A 454 15.06 13.21 24.70
C TYR A 454 16.37 12.73 24.05
N ALA A 455 17.49 13.36 24.42
CA ALA A 455 18.81 13.13 23.82
C ALA A 455 19.74 12.30 24.72
N THR A 456 19.37 11.04 24.98
CA THR A 456 20.18 10.12 25.80
C THR A 456 21.33 9.55 24.97
N ASN A 457 22.55 9.45 25.49
CA ASN A 457 23.70 8.82 24.80
C ASN A 457 24.03 9.35 23.39
N VAL A 458 23.73 10.63 23.12
CA VAL A 458 23.98 11.23 21.80
C VAL A 458 25.45 11.58 21.61
N THR A 459 25.99 11.27 20.44
CA THR A 459 27.38 11.58 20.06
C THR A 459 27.46 12.75 19.07
N ASN A 460 28.43 13.65 19.26
CA ASN A 460 28.79 14.75 18.37
C ASN A 460 30.26 14.70 17.92
N LYS A 461 30.54 14.40 16.65
CA LYS A 461 31.93 14.27 16.11
C LYS A 461 32.83 13.32 16.94
N GLY A 462 32.25 12.27 17.52
CA GLY A 462 32.97 11.36 18.43
C GLY A 462 33.24 11.93 19.83
N ALA A 463 32.82 13.17 20.10
CA ALA A 463 32.79 13.79 21.43
C ALA A 463 31.34 13.89 21.95
N THR A 464 31.16 14.15 23.24
CA THR A 464 29.84 14.45 23.81
C THR A 464 29.35 15.83 23.35
N VAL A 465 28.04 15.99 23.09
CA VAL A 465 27.40 17.25 22.65
C VAL A 465 27.77 18.40 23.61
N LYS A 466 28.31 19.51 23.09
CA LYS A 466 28.63 20.71 23.89
C LYS A 466 27.39 21.60 24.02
N THR A 467 27.32 22.39 25.09
CA THR A 467 26.20 23.32 25.32
C THR A 467 26.01 24.33 24.18
N THR A 468 27.07 24.70 23.46
CA THR A 468 27.01 25.57 22.28
C THR A 468 26.32 24.95 21.07
N ASP A 469 26.29 23.61 21.02
CA ASP A 469 25.66 22.83 19.95
C ASP A 469 24.13 22.73 20.14
N ILE A 470 23.66 23.17 21.30
CA ILE A 470 22.26 23.15 21.73
C ILE A 470 21.77 24.59 21.75
N ASN A 471 20.70 24.86 21.01
CA ASN A 471 20.00 26.12 21.13
C ASN A 471 18.77 25.96 22.02
N VAL A 472 18.90 26.34 23.30
CA VAL A 472 17.75 26.55 24.18
C VAL A 472 17.45 28.06 24.18
N THR A 473 17.12 28.65 23.02
CA THR A 473 16.84 30.09 22.88
C THR A 473 15.59 30.56 23.63
N SER A 474 14.80 29.64 24.18
CA SER A 474 13.70 29.96 25.07
C SER A 474 13.78 29.09 26.32
N PHE A 475 14.44 29.60 27.36
CA PHE A 475 14.10 29.25 28.74
C PHE A 475 12.70 29.82 29.03
N ASN A 476 11.68 29.19 28.47
CA ASN A 476 10.35 29.29 29.04
C ASN A 476 10.47 28.65 30.43
N ARG A 477 10.30 29.48 31.47
CA ARG A 477 10.12 29.14 32.90
C ARG A 477 10.18 27.64 33.21
N LEU A 478 11.02 27.25 34.17
CA LEU A 478 11.01 25.92 34.79
C LEU A 478 9.58 25.56 35.23
N SER A 479 8.85 24.91 34.33
CA SER A 479 7.48 24.46 34.45
C SER A 479 7.40 23.23 33.55
N THR A 480 7.73 22.07 34.12
CA THR A 480 7.20 20.73 33.78
C THR A 480 7.21 20.20 32.33
N TYR A 481 7.60 20.93 31.27
CA TYR A 481 7.27 20.51 29.90
C TYR A 481 8.34 20.76 28.81
N GLY A 482 9.63 20.71 29.14
CA GLY A 482 10.68 20.56 28.13
C GLY A 482 12.07 20.49 28.74
N LEU A 483 12.76 19.36 28.58
CA LEU A 483 14.05 19.08 29.22
C LEU A 483 14.91 18.24 28.26
N ILE A 484 16.15 18.65 28.01
CA ILE A 484 17.13 17.79 27.34
C ILE A 484 17.78 16.95 28.43
N HIS A 485 17.33 15.70 28.58
CA HIS A 485 17.94 14.75 29.50
C HIS A 485 19.25 14.23 28.88
N ASN A 486 20.39 14.74 29.32
CA ASN A 486 21.70 14.14 29.01
C ASN A 486 22.15 13.29 30.20
N ALA A 487 22.07 11.96 30.08
CA ALA A 487 22.36 11.03 31.17
C ALA A 487 23.86 10.69 31.33
N ASN A 488 24.75 11.10 30.41
CA ASN A 488 26.12 10.55 30.32
C ASN A 488 27.27 11.50 30.71
N GLY A 489 26.99 12.62 31.37
CA GLY A 489 28.06 13.49 31.87
C GLY A 489 27.52 14.44 32.93
N GLY A 490 28.26 14.58 34.03
CA GLY A 490 27.88 15.39 35.19
C GLY A 490 27.20 16.69 34.80
N TYR A 491 26.04 16.92 35.41
CA TYR A 491 25.18 18.07 35.19
C TYR A 491 26.00 19.37 35.15
N LYS A 492 26.20 19.92 33.95
CA LYS A 492 26.39 21.37 33.81
C LYS A 492 25.03 21.96 33.47
N THR A 493 24.22 22.13 34.51
CA THR A 493 23.03 22.97 34.45
C THR A 493 23.47 24.36 34.01
N ALA A 494 22.93 24.85 32.89
CA ALA A 494 23.02 26.26 32.56
C ALA A 494 22.31 27.03 33.69
N THR A 495 23.11 27.75 34.47
CA THR A 495 22.70 28.35 35.74
C THR A 495 21.80 29.55 35.46
N GLY A 496 20.49 29.34 35.65
CA GLY A 496 19.48 30.39 35.57
C GLY A 496 18.20 30.06 36.32
N VAL A 497 18.22 29.01 37.16
CA VAL A 497 17.08 28.65 38.01
C VAL A 497 17.62 28.31 39.40
N ALA A 498 17.18 29.07 40.40
CA ALA A 498 17.35 28.74 41.80
C ALA A 498 16.75 27.35 42.04
N THR A 499 17.64 26.36 42.13
CA THR A 499 17.32 25.04 42.64
C THR A 499 18.31 24.77 43.76
N ASP A 500 17.75 24.31 44.88
CA ASP A 500 18.46 23.82 46.05
C ASP A 500 19.58 22.88 45.59
N THR A 501 20.82 23.34 45.72
CA THR A 501 21.98 22.64 45.17
C THR A 501 22.56 21.77 46.28
N THR A 502 22.33 20.47 46.22
CA THR A 502 23.03 19.50 47.05
C THR A 502 24.46 19.34 46.55
N ALA A 503 25.42 19.96 47.25
CA ALA A 503 26.83 19.66 47.07
C ALA A 503 27.13 18.26 47.61
N THR A 504 27.67 17.37 46.79
CA THR A 504 28.25 16.10 47.26
C THR A 504 29.65 16.35 47.82
N SER A 505 30.02 15.56 48.84
CA SER A 505 31.24 15.74 49.63
C SER A 505 32.51 15.69 48.76
N GLY A 506 33.19 16.82 48.60
CA GLY A 506 34.49 16.89 47.93
C GLY A 506 34.94 18.29 47.51
N ASP A 507 34.01 19.21 47.26
CA ASP A 507 34.35 20.54 46.74
C ASP A 507 34.75 21.52 47.86
N ARG A 508 36.04 21.89 47.90
CA ARG A 508 36.58 22.81 48.92
C ARG A 508 36.44 24.30 48.59
N ASN A 509 35.95 24.67 47.41
CA ASN A 509 35.72 26.07 47.04
C ASN A 509 34.59 26.18 46.02
N VAL A 510 33.42 26.66 46.45
CA VAL A 510 32.30 27.01 45.57
C VAL A 510 32.18 28.54 45.55
N SER A 511 32.42 29.16 44.40
CA SER A 511 32.25 30.60 44.18
C SER A 511 31.07 30.82 43.23
N HIS A 512 30.08 31.63 43.66
CA HIS A 512 28.90 31.97 42.86
C HIS A 512 28.80 33.48 42.65
N THR A 513 28.65 33.90 41.40
CA THR A 513 28.29 35.26 41.01
C THR A 513 26.86 35.26 40.49
N LEU A 514 25.93 35.89 41.20
CA LEU A 514 24.52 35.98 40.83
C LEU A 514 24.29 37.28 40.04
N GLY A 515 23.88 37.16 38.77
CA GLY A 515 23.68 38.31 37.87
C GLY A 515 22.29 38.97 37.94
N VAL A 516 21.39 38.51 38.82
CA VAL A 516 20.04 39.07 38.97
C VAL A 516 19.64 39.07 40.44
N VAL A 517 19.11 40.18 40.93
CA VAL A 517 18.75 40.45 42.33
C VAL A 517 17.61 39.52 42.79
N PRO A 518 17.87 38.52 43.66
CA PRO A 518 16.81 37.71 44.24
C PRO A 518 16.24 38.45 45.46
N THR A 519 14.91 38.49 45.60
CA THR A 519 14.25 39.01 46.81
C THR A 519 14.42 38.08 48.02
N TYR A 520 14.93 36.86 47.81
CA TYR A 520 15.20 35.87 48.86
C TYR A 520 16.35 34.96 48.43
N VAL A 521 17.35 34.77 49.29
CA VAL A 521 18.46 33.82 49.09
C VAL A 521 18.48 32.86 50.27
N SER A 522 18.33 31.55 50.00
CA SER A 522 18.54 30.49 50.98
C SER A 522 19.65 29.56 50.49
N ALA A 523 20.63 29.29 51.34
CA ALA A 523 21.67 28.29 51.09
C ALA A 523 21.56 27.18 52.14
N GLN A 524 21.56 25.92 51.70
CA GLN A 524 21.64 24.74 52.56
C GLN A 524 22.98 24.05 52.34
N LEU A 525 23.68 23.72 53.43
CA LEU A 525 24.93 22.96 53.41
C LEU A 525 24.67 21.60 54.08
N TYR A 526 25.05 20.52 53.40
CA TYR A 526 24.93 19.14 53.89
C TYR A 526 26.32 18.52 54.09
N GLY A 527 26.60 17.93 55.26
CA GLY A 527 27.81 17.12 55.48
C GLY A 527 28.28 17.03 56.93
N ALA A 528 28.83 15.87 57.32
CA ALA A 528 29.22 15.54 58.70
C ALA A 528 30.64 16.00 59.11
N ASN A 529 31.46 16.54 58.20
CA ASN A 529 32.84 16.97 58.48
C ASN A 529 33.24 18.19 57.63
N ASN A 530 32.64 19.35 57.92
CA ASN A 530 32.90 20.62 57.21
C ASN A 530 33.76 21.58 58.05
N THR A 531 34.91 21.11 58.55
CA THR A 531 35.94 22.02 59.10
C THR A 531 36.65 22.73 57.95
N GLY A 532 36.38 24.03 57.77
CA GLY A 532 37.08 24.88 56.80
C GLY A 532 36.33 25.24 55.51
N THR A 533 35.01 24.97 55.41
CA THR A 533 34.21 25.36 54.25
C THR A 533 33.80 26.84 54.32
N SER A 534 34.27 27.67 53.39
CA SER A 534 33.84 29.06 53.25
C SER A 534 32.79 29.21 52.15
N VAL A 535 31.65 29.85 52.46
CA VAL A 535 30.65 30.25 51.47
C VAL A 535 30.80 31.74 51.22
N GLN A 536 31.19 32.13 50.01
CA GLN A 536 31.26 33.53 49.60
C GLN A 536 30.01 33.87 48.78
N ILE A 537 29.19 34.80 49.30
CA ILE A 537 28.02 35.34 48.62
C ILE A 537 28.29 36.80 48.27
N THR A 538 28.35 37.14 46.98
CA THR A 538 28.54 38.51 46.48
C THR A 538 27.28 39.01 45.78
N GLY A 539 26.95 40.30 45.93
CA GLY A 539 25.85 40.96 45.19
C GLY A 539 24.47 40.92 45.85
N VAL A 540 24.38 40.72 47.17
CA VAL A 540 23.10 40.71 47.90
C VAL A 540 22.71 42.12 48.33
N THR A 541 21.57 42.62 47.85
CA THR A 541 21.00 43.92 48.27
C THR A 541 19.85 43.79 49.28
N SER A 542 19.48 42.57 49.69
CA SER A 542 18.46 42.34 50.71
C SER A 542 19.02 42.57 52.12
N THR A 543 18.18 43.09 53.01
CA THR A 543 18.53 43.36 54.42
C THR A 543 18.45 42.12 55.32
N SER A 544 18.09 40.96 54.78
CA SER A 544 18.03 39.70 55.53
C SER A 544 18.38 38.49 54.65
N PHE A 545 19.14 37.55 55.21
CA PHE A 545 19.41 36.22 54.66
C PHE A 545 19.38 35.18 55.78
N THR A 546 19.03 33.93 55.46
CA THR A 546 19.02 32.83 56.43
C THR A 546 19.92 31.71 55.91
N VAL A 547 20.89 31.29 56.72
CA VAL A 547 21.69 30.08 56.48
C VAL A 547 21.20 28.99 57.41
N ARG A 548 20.88 27.80 56.88
CA ARG A 548 20.55 26.62 57.70
C ARG A 548 21.57 25.52 57.44
N LEU A 549 22.14 24.97 58.51
CA LEU A 549 22.95 23.77 58.46
C LEU A 549 22.05 22.55 58.68
N LEU A 550 22.10 21.61 57.76
CA LEU A 550 21.32 20.37 57.83
C LEU A 550 22.29 19.18 57.91
N ASP A 551 21.91 18.16 58.67
CA ASP A 551 22.65 16.90 58.71
C ASP A 551 22.48 16.10 57.41
N GLY A 552 23.22 14.99 57.27
CA GLY A 552 23.11 14.10 56.12
C GLY A 552 21.71 13.47 55.92
N ALA A 553 20.79 13.69 56.86
CA ALA A 553 19.39 13.27 56.79
C ALA A 553 18.41 14.46 56.61
N GLY A 554 18.90 15.68 56.38
CA GLY A 554 18.08 16.89 56.17
C GLY A 554 17.46 17.50 57.43
N LYS A 555 17.93 17.12 58.63
CA LYS A 555 17.45 17.71 59.89
C LYS A 555 18.34 18.89 60.30
N PRO A 556 17.79 19.98 60.89
CA PRO A 556 18.59 21.07 61.44
C PRO A 556 19.59 20.56 62.46
N MET A 557 20.88 20.85 62.26
CA MET A 557 21.92 20.47 63.23
C MET A 557 21.79 21.35 64.49
N PRO A 558 21.54 20.76 65.69
CA PRO A 558 21.48 21.53 66.91
C PRO A 558 22.89 21.93 67.37
N ASN A 559 23.10 23.22 67.64
CA ASN A 559 24.25 23.75 68.42
C ASN A 559 25.66 23.64 67.81
N THR A 560 25.84 23.60 66.49
CA THR A 560 27.18 23.77 65.89
C THR A 560 27.46 25.27 65.67
N PRO A 561 28.42 25.89 66.38
CA PRO A 561 28.81 27.26 66.08
C PRO A 561 29.49 27.32 64.71
N PHE A 562 29.00 28.18 63.82
CA PHE A 562 29.64 28.49 62.55
C PHE A 562 29.78 30.01 62.41
N THR A 563 30.87 30.45 61.81
CA THR A 563 31.13 31.87 61.54
C THR A 563 30.75 32.16 60.08
N VAL A 564 29.78 33.03 59.87
CA VAL A 564 29.49 33.58 58.54
C VAL A 564 30.33 34.83 58.35
N MET A 565 31.36 34.76 57.51
CA MET A 565 32.04 35.96 57.04
C MET A 565 31.33 36.42 55.76
N TYR A 566 30.78 37.63 55.77
CA TYR A 566 30.24 38.27 54.59
C TYR A 566 30.96 39.60 54.35
N LYS A 567 31.18 39.94 53.09
CA LYS A 567 31.74 41.23 52.66
C LYS A 567 30.64 41.95 51.88
N VAL A 568 30.15 43.06 52.43
CA VAL A 568 29.24 43.95 51.70
C VAL A 568 30.11 44.90 50.90
N GLU A 569 30.18 44.70 49.59
CA GLU A 569 30.75 45.69 48.68
C GLU A 569 29.60 46.60 48.22
N THR A 570 29.54 47.80 48.80
CA THR A 570 28.70 48.89 48.28
C THR A 570 29.40 49.49 47.06
N ASN A 571 28.72 49.53 45.92
CA ASN A 571 29.08 50.45 44.83
C ASN A 571 28.73 51.89 45.23
#